data_AF-A0A1E1IT00-F1
#
_entry.id   AF-A0A1E1IT00-F1
#
_cell.length_a   1.000
_cell.length_b   1.000
_cell.length_c   1.000
_cell.angle_alpha   90.00
_cell.angle_beta   90.00
_cell.angle_gamma   90.00
#
_symmetry.space_group_name_H-M   'P 1'
#
loop_
_entity.id
_entity.type
_entity.pdbx_description
1 polymer ?
#
loop_
_entity_poly.entity_id
_entity_poly.type
_entity_poly.pdbx_seq_one_letter_code
_entity_poly.pdbx_strand_id
1 'polypeptide(L)'
;MSLLMCSEDCSLAKFAKKHQLSPHNLWLPLVVALPSRAGATAAVAVDPRTPIAMLETATDTLLLDKRAICVKLQAANALRYDEMTFVVDPAAIPKGFEVFVRWSRASGKKLRANTQVLHYNVEDSPSASSCSSVAGLKRGRVNDSDSSVGASSLVGSLQGRQSRISLLQQSMEDLKRRLTAAVGAHGGQLSPRCTQILQSTLASMFQRLTQPPLHFVLPPEATVLDAAGVTWVRSNRRIFSRVFRSTASEERSEVSKYSDGSRQLRFYFIEDVLLRRTRQWTAAEARCQGDRDSKTERGTPSQGVEILLKDEILADMDNFAERGFRIVFIEHYPVLHHGSRYTVEQTLAPVVCLCRQMCPHLTVTVLISAMSCVTAARKHGMELSLVLPQAGLLAFFVSELNASLSPDPRTAAVVGSSDRGSKFLNKLHAEFACNASLAYVDEKELRCRRQ
;
A
#
# COMPACT_ATOMS: atom_id res chain seq x y z
N MET A 1 -16.44 -24.71 13.43
CA MET A 1 -16.73 -23.28 13.67
C MET A 1 -18.23 -23.15 13.75
N SER A 2 -18.77 -22.45 14.76
CA SER A 2 -20.22 -22.20 14.86
C SER A 2 -20.51 -20.82 15.45
N LEU A 3 -21.50 -20.13 14.90
CA LEU A 3 -22.06 -18.91 15.48
C LEU A 3 -23.24 -19.28 16.37
N LEU A 4 -23.17 -18.90 17.64
CA LEU A 4 -24.17 -19.23 18.64
C LEU A 4 -24.86 -17.96 19.14
N MET A 5 -26.19 -17.98 19.17
CA MET A 5 -27.00 -16.84 19.61
C MET A 5 -27.29 -16.92 21.12
N CYS A 6 -26.97 -15.85 21.84
CA CYS A 6 -27.39 -15.67 23.23
C CYS A 6 -28.89 -15.32 23.26
N SER A 7 -29.74 -16.26 23.68
CA SER A 7 -31.20 -16.09 23.70
C SER A 7 -31.69 -15.11 24.78
N GLU A 8 -30.96 -15.00 25.88
CA GLU A 8 -31.35 -14.26 27.09
C GLU A 8 -30.12 -13.58 27.70
N ASP A 9 -30.35 -12.59 28.58
CA ASP A 9 -29.27 -11.95 29.34
C ASP A 9 -28.63 -12.97 30.30
N CYS A 10 -27.36 -13.30 30.08
CA CYS A 10 -26.65 -14.30 30.91
C CYS A 10 -25.16 -13.96 31.07
N SER A 11 -24.45 -14.71 31.91
CA SER A 11 -22.99 -14.61 31.96
C SER A 11 -22.35 -15.52 30.91
N LEU A 12 -21.15 -15.16 30.43
CA LEU A 12 -20.38 -15.98 29.50
C LEU A 12 -20.17 -17.40 30.03
N ALA A 13 -19.97 -17.57 31.35
CA ALA A 13 -19.87 -18.87 31.98
C ALA A 13 -21.18 -19.69 31.91
N LYS A 14 -22.34 -19.04 32.11
CA LYS A 14 -23.65 -19.69 31.94
C LYS A 14 -23.90 -20.07 30.48
N PHE A 15 -23.53 -19.19 29.54
CA PHE A 15 -23.60 -19.45 28.11
C PHE A 15 -22.72 -20.66 27.72
N ALA A 16 -21.45 -20.65 28.12
CA ALA A 16 -20.51 -21.75 27.89
C ALA A 16 -21.05 -23.08 28.43
N LYS A 17 -21.58 -23.09 29.67
CA LYS A 17 -22.19 -24.27 30.28
C LYS A 17 -23.42 -24.76 29.52
N LYS A 18 -24.31 -23.85 29.10
CA LYS A 18 -25.53 -24.18 28.32
C LYS A 18 -25.19 -24.89 27.01
N HIS A 19 -24.10 -24.49 26.37
CA HIS A 19 -23.65 -25.04 25.10
C HIS A 19 -22.57 -26.13 25.23
N GLN A 20 -22.20 -26.51 26.46
CA GLN A 20 -21.13 -27.49 26.76
C GLN A 20 -19.77 -27.13 26.12
N LEU A 21 -19.42 -25.83 26.11
CA LEU A 21 -18.21 -25.31 25.49
C LEU A 21 -17.20 -24.83 26.53
N SER A 22 -15.90 -24.93 26.18
CA SER A 22 -14.85 -24.28 26.95
C SER A 22 -14.93 -22.76 26.78
N PRO A 23 -14.91 -21.96 27.87
CA PRO A 23 -14.86 -20.50 27.79
C PRO A 23 -13.68 -19.98 26.95
N HIS A 24 -12.58 -20.74 26.89
CA HIS A 24 -11.39 -20.39 26.10
C HIS A 24 -11.59 -20.54 24.59
N ASN A 25 -12.65 -21.21 24.14
CA ASN A 25 -12.98 -21.39 22.72
C ASN A 25 -14.09 -20.43 22.26
N LEU A 26 -14.50 -19.53 23.14
CA LEU A 26 -15.51 -18.52 22.87
C LEU A 26 -14.87 -17.19 22.50
N TRP A 27 -15.38 -16.63 21.41
CA TRP A 27 -14.94 -15.37 20.84
C TRP A 27 -16.13 -14.42 20.83
N LEU A 28 -15.92 -13.23 21.36
CA LEU A 28 -16.97 -12.23 21.54
C LEU A 28 -16.84 -11.15 20.47
N PRO A 29 -17.96 -10.62 19.94
CA PRO A 29 -17.94 -9.46 19.07
C PRO A 29 -17.17 -8.32 19.76
N LEU A 30 -16.40 -7.57 18.98
CA LEU A 30 -15.54 -6.50 19.48
C LEU A 30 -16.29 -5.51 20.38
N VAL A 31 -17.51 -5.13 20.00
CA VAL A 31 -18.39 -4.22 20.75
C VAL A 31 -18.81 -4.81 22.10
N VAL A 32 -19.00 -6.13 22.14
CA VAL A 32 -19.36 -6.85 23.37
C VAL A 32 -18.14 -7.04 24.24
N ALA A 33 -16.93 -7.20 23.69
CA ALA A 33 -15.70 -7.37 24.47
C ALA A 33 -15.33 -6.13 25.32
N LEU A 34 -15.87 -4.95 25.01
CA LEU A 34 -15.65 -3.70 25.74
C LEU A 34 -16.10 -3.74 27.22
N PRO A 35 -15.45 -3.00 28.15
CA PRO A 35 -15.96 -2.81 29.50
C PRO A 35 -17.39 -2.25 29.47
N SER A 36 -18.26 -2.67 30.39
CA SER A 36 -19.69 -2.29 30.39
C SER A 36 -19.98 -0.79 30.49
N ARG A 37 -18.96 0.04 30.78
CA ARG A 37 -19.04 1.50 30.87
C ARG A 37 -18.60 2.22 29.58
N ALA A 38 -18.04 1.51 28.61
CA ALA A 38 -17.63 2.10 27.33
C ALA A 38 -18.85 2.25 26.41
N GLY A 39 -18.95 3.40 25.72
CA GLY A 39 -20.00 3.64 24.74
C GLY A 39 -19.87 2.71 23.53
N ALA A 40 -20.96 2.50 22.78
CA ALA A 40 -20.99 1.59 21.62
C ALA A 40 -20.04 2.01 20.47
N THR A 41 -19.64 3.29 20.45
CA THR A 41 -18.71 3.90 19.50
C THR A 41 -17.29 4.07 20.07
N ALA A 42 -17.02 3.56 21.27
CA ALA A 42 -15.70 3.67 21.87
C ALA A 42 -14.72 2.76 21.13
N ALA A 43 -13.56 3.32 20.75
CA ALA A 43 -12.49 2.55 20.15
C ALA A 43 -11.98 1.45 21.11
N VAL A 44 -11.74 0.27 20.57
CA VAL A 44 -11.40 -0.93 21.33
C VAL A 44 -9.90 -1.17 21.26
N ALA A 45 -9.22 -1.03 22.40
CA ALA A 45 -7.84 -1.43 22.54
C ALA A 45 -7.75 -2.95 22.69
N VAL A 46 -7.02 -3.61 21.79
CA VAL A 46 -6.80 -5.05 21.81
C VAL A 46 -5.32 -5.33 22.00
N ASP A 47 -5.01 -6.05 23.09
CA ASP A 47 -3.64 -6.39 23.45
C ASP A 47 -2.93 -7.21 22.34
N PRO A 48 -1.60 -7.08 22.23
CA PRO A 48 -0.83 -7.79 21.21
C PRO A 48 -0.98 -9.32 21.30
N ARG A 49 -1.16 -9.85 22.51
CA ARG A 49 -1.32 -11.30 22.76
C ARG A 49 -2.75 -11.81 22.59
N THR A 50 -3.74 -10.93 22.41
CA THR A 50 -5.14 -11.34 22.29
C THR A 50 -5.44 -11.74 20.85
N PRO A 51 -5.87 -12.99 20.59
CA PRO A 51 -6.28 -13.43 19.26
C PRO A 51 -7.56 -12.71 18.80
N ILE A 52 -7.64 -12.43 17.50
CA ILE A 52 -8.82 -11.87 16.84
C ILE A 52 -9.18 -12.70 15.62
N ALA A 53 -10.47 -12.68 15.27
CA ALA A 53 -11.01 -13.30 14.07
C ALA A 53 -11.91 -12.29 13.36
N MET A 54 -11.96 -12.34 12.03
CA MET A 54 -12.88 -11.53 11.23
C MET A 54 -13.73 -12.45 10.36
N LEU A 55 -15.04 -12.37 10.53
CA LEU A 55 -16.00 -13.10 9.71
C LEU A 55 -16.49 -12.19 8.58
N GLU A 56 -16.45 -12.69 7.36
CA GLU A 56 -17.16 -12.09 6.22
C GLU A 56 -18.55 -12.72 6.12
N THR A 57 -19.60 -11.95 6.44
CA THR A 57 -20.96 -12.48 6.57
C THR A 57 -21.56 -12.91 5.23
N ALA A 58 -21.06 -12.37 4.11
CA ALA A 58 -21.56 -12.71 2.78
C ALA A 58 -21.06 -14.06 2.26
N THR A 59 -19.85 -14.46 2.67
CA THR A 59 -19.15 -15.65 2.18
C THR A 59 -18.96 -16.71 3.27
N ASP A 60 -19.40 -16.41 4.49
CA ASP A 60 -19.16 -17.20 5.70
C ASP A 60 -17.67 -17.57 5.92
N THR A 61 -16.78 -16.68 5.47
CA THR A 61 -15.32 -16.92 5.51
C THR A 61 -14.72 -16.30 6.77
N LEU A 62 -14.01 -17.11 7.55
CA LEU A 62 -13.33 -16.68 8.77
C LEU A 62 -11.84 -16.42 8.52
N LEU A 63 -11.42 -15.17 8.65
CA LEU A 63 -10.01 -14.78 8.69
C LEU A 63 -9.49 -14.89 10.12
N LEU A 64 -8.36 -15.56 10.32
CA LEU A 64 -7.70 -15.72 11.62
C LEU A 64 -6.31 -15.08 11.69
N ASP A 65 -5.74 -14.72 10.55
CA ASP A 65 -4.47 -14.01 10.50
C ASP A 65 -4.64 -12.58 11.03
N LYS A 66 -4.22 -12.38 12.28
CA LYS A 66 -4.28 -11.09 12.99
C LYS A 66 -3.64 -9.96 12.18
N ARG A 67 -2.54 -10.23 11.46
CA ARG A 67 -1.88 -9.22 10.61
C ARG A 67 -2.80 -8.77 9.48
N ALA A 68 -3.35 -9.73 8.73
CA ALA A 68 -4.26 -9.45 7.63
C ALA A 68 -5.55 -8.78 8.12
N ILE A 69 -6.05 -9.15 9.30
CA ILE A 69 -7.20 -8.50 9.94
C ILE A 69 -6.88 -7.03 10.23
N CYS A 70 -5.76 -6.73 10.90
CA CYS A 70 -5.37 -5.36 11.22
C CYS A 70 -5.20 -4.49 9.97
N VAL A 71 -4.58 -5.05 8.91
CA VAL A 71 -4.41 -4.34 7.62
C VAL A 71 -5.76 -4.05 6.97
N LYS A 72 -6.67 -5.02 6.94
CA LYS A 72 -8.00 -4.89 6.33
C LYS A 72 -8.92 -3.92 7.09
N LEU A 73 -8.76 -3.85 8.42
CA LEU A 73 -9.38 -2.83 9.27
C LEU A 73 -8.69 -1.46 9.17
N GLN A 74 -7.58 -1.36 8.43
CA GLN A 74 -6.77 -0.14 8.31
C GLN A 74 -6.33 0.39 9.68
N ALA A 75 -6.14 -0.51 10.65
CA ALA A 75 -5.80 -0.16 12.02
C ALA A 75 -4.42 0.49 12.08
N ALA A 76 -4.27 1.49 12.94
CA ALA A 76 -2.96 2.09 13.19
C ALA A 76 -1.98 1.03 13.70
N ASN A 77 -0.73 1.07 13.24
CA ASN A 77 0.31 0.09 13.55
C ASN A 77 -0.05 -1.37 13.18
N ALA A 78 -0.88 -1.59 12.15
CA ALA A 78 -1.29 -2.92 11.70
C ALA A 78 -0.14 -3.91 11.43
N LEU A 79 1.08 -3.41 11.22
CA LEU A 79 2.28 -4.22 10.94
C LEU A 79 3.10 -4.56 12.18
N ARG A 80 2.79 -3.97 13.34
CA ARG A 80 3.40 -4.23 14.65
C ARG A 80 2.37 -4.77 15.65
N TYR A 81 1.39 -5.51 15.15
CA TYR A 81 0.21 -5.99 15.87
C TYR A 81 0.53 -6.99 17.01
N ASP A 82 1.73 -7.55 16.99
CA ASP A 82 2.30 -8.50 17.95
C ASP A 82 3.14 -7.81 19.04
N GLU A 83 3.61 -6.59 18.77
CA GLU A 83 4.39 -5.78 19.71
C GLU A 83 3.55 -4.74 20.45
N MET A 84 2.52 -4.20 19.80
CA MET A 84 1.74 -3.06 20.30
C MET A 84 0.25 -3.36 20.44
N THR A 85 -0.37 -2.67 21.38
CA THR A 85 -1.83 -2.65 21.50
C THR A 85 -2.38 -1.93 20.28
N PHE A 86 -3.20 -2.61 19.50
CA PHE A 86 -3.86 -1.99 18.34
C PHE A 86 -5.26 -1.54 18.75
N VAL A 87 -5.68 -0.40 18.21
CA VAL A 87 -6.96 0.22 18.52
C VAL A 87 -7.88 0.08 17.32
N VAL A 88 -9.05 -0.51 17.52
CA VAL A 88 -10.07 -0.70 16.48
C VAL A 88 -11.30 0.12 16.82
N ASP A 89 -11.66 1.04 15.95
CA ASP A 89 -12.98 1.68 15.99
C ASP A 89 -14.02 0.70 15.42
N PRO A 90 -15.06 0.30 16.19
CA PRO A 90 -16.15 -0.51 15.64
C PRO A 90 -16.81 0.10 14.39
N ALA A 91 -16.83 1.43 14.26
CA ALA A 91 -17.37 2.12 13.09
C ALA A 91 -16.48 1.98 11.83
N ALA A 92 -15.20 1.64 12.00
CA ALA A 92 -14.26 1.41 10.89
C ALA A 92 -14.35 -0.01 10.33
N ILE A 93 -15.12 -0.92 10.95
CA ILE A 93 -15.34 -2.27 10.44
C ILE A 93 -16.15 -2.17 9.14
N PRO A 94 -15.66 -2.70 8.00
CA PRO A 94 -16.40 -2.62 6.74
C PRO A 94 -17.75 -3.34 6.82
N LYS A 95 -18.75 -2.82 6.10
CA LYS A 95 -20.09 -3.45 6.05
C LYS A 95 -19.98 -4.89 5.55
N GLY A 96 -20.70 -5.81 6.20
CA GLY A 96 -20.65 -7.25 5.90
C GLY A 96 -19.49 -7.99 6.56
N PHE A 97 -18.77 -7.34 7.48
CA PHE A 97 -17.75 -7.98 8.31
C PHE A 97 -18.10 -7.85 9.79
N GLU A 98 -17.75 -8.87 10.56
CA GLU A 98 -17.83 -8.85 12.02
C GLU A 98 -16.50 -9.28 12.63
N VAL A 99 -16.03 -8.54 13.63
CA VAL A 99 -14.75 -8.81 14.30
C VAL A 99 -15.02 -9.41 15.67
N PHE A 100 -14.41 -10.56 15.91
CA PHE A 100 -14.48 -11.29 17.17
C PHE A 100 -13.12 -11.28 17.88
N VAL A 101 -13.13 -11.17 19.20
CA VAL A 101 -11.96 -11.21 20.06
C VAL A 101 -12.08 -12.39 21.00
N ARG A 102 -11.00 -13.18 21.12
CA ARG A 102 -10.97 -14.31 22.05
C ARG A 102 -11.07 -13.80 23.48
N TRP A 103 -12.05 -14.27 24.23
CA TRP A 103 -12.19 -13.85 25.62
C TRP A 103 -11.23 -14.66 26.52
N SER A 104 -10.27 -13.98 27.13
CA SER A 104 -9.27 -14.59 28.02
C SER A 104 -9.30 -14.06 29.45
N ARG A 105 -10.19 -13.11 29.78
CA ARG A 105 -10.22 -12.47 31.10
C ARG A 105 -11.01 -13.30 32.11
N ALA A 106 -10.48 -13.40 33.33
CA ALA A 106 -11.07 -14.15 34.45
C ALA A 106 -12.40 -13.56 34.98
N SER A 107 -12.74 -12.33 34.60
CA SER A 107 -13.98 -11.69 35.05
C SER A 107 -15.21 -12.22 34.29
N GLY A 108 -16.28 -12.50 35.03
CA GLY A 108 -17.55 -13.00 34.50
C GLY A 108 -18.24 -11.98 33.59
N LYS A 109 -17.92 -12.03 32.29
CA LYS A 109 -18.54 -11.17 31.29
C LYS A 109 -20.05 -11.41 31.23
N LYS A 110 -20.86 -10.34 31.25
CA LYS A 110 -22.29 -10.42 30.97
C LYS A 110 -22.54 -10.25 29.47
N LEU A 111 -23.31 -11.17 28.91
CA LEU A 111 -23.82 -11.16 27.54
C LEU A 111 -25.28 -10.69 27.58
N ARG A 112 -25.64 -9.83 26.63
CA ARG A 112 -27.04 -9.43 26.44
C ARG A 112 -27.74 -10.42 25.51
N ALA A 113 -29.05 -10.52 25.61
CA ALA A 113 -29.88 -11.19 24.64
C ALA A 113 -29.56 -10.70 23.22
N ASN A 114 -29.65 -11.60 22.25
CA ASN A 114 -29.27 -11.43 20.85
C ASN A 114 -27.79 -11.19 20.56
N THR A 115 -26.89 -11.43 21.53
CA THR A 115 -25.44 -11.41 21.26
C THR A 115 -25.03 -12.64 20.45
N GLN A 116 -24.36 -12.43 19.32
CA GLN A 116 -23.68 -13.48 18.57
C GLN A 116 -22.35 -13.83 19.24
N VAL A 117 -22.09 -15.11 19.49
CA VAL A 117 -20.83 -15.61 20.04
C VAL A 117 -20.24 -16.60 19.06
N LEU A 118 -19.00 -16.37 18.65
CA LEU A 118 -18.28 -17.27 17.78
C LEU A 118 -17.62 -18.36 18.62
N HIS A 119 -17.93 -19.62 18.31
CA HIS A 119 -17.24 -20.78 18.84
C HIS A 119 -16.23 -21.29 17.80
N TYR A 120 -14.95 -21.19 18.15
CA TYR A 120 -13.85 -21.66 17.34
C TYR A 120 -12.73 -22.19 18.23
N ASN A 121 -12.40 -23.48 18.05
CA ASN A 121 -11.28 -24.12 18.72
C ASN A 121 -9.99 -23.82 17.94
N VAL A 122 -9.05 -23.15 18.60
CA VAL A 122 -7.76 -22.79 17.98
C VAL A 122 -6.87 -24.01 17.81
N GLU A 123 -7.05 -25.04 18.64
CA GLU A 123 -6.23 -26.26 18.63
C GLU A 123 -6.51 -27.18 17.43
N ASP A 124 -7.63 -26.99 16.72
CA ASP A 124 -7.99 -27.76 15.52
C ASP A 124 -7.43 -27.14 14.21
N SER A 125 -6.54 -26.15 14.32
CA SER A 125 -5.92 -25.46 13.18
C SER A 125 -4.43 -25.82 13.07
N PRO A 126 -3.95 -26.38 11.94
CA PRO A 126 -2.52 -26.59 11.70
C PRO A 126 -1.73 -25.29 11.45
N SER A 127 -2.28 -24.12 11.79
CA SER A 127 -1.70 -22.81 11.42
C SER A 127 -1.68 -21.77 12.55
N ALA A 128 -1.90 -22.17 13.80
CA ALA A 128 -1.98 -21.23 14.93
C ALA A 128 -0.90 -21.43 16.01
N SER A 129 0.37 -21.62 15.64
CA SER A 129 1.55 -21.21 16.41
C SER A 129 2.84 -21.60 15.68
N SER A 130 3.42 -20.67 14.92
CA SER A 130 4.83 -20.80 14.50
C SER A 130 5.48 -19.42 14.47
N CYS A 131 5.90 -18.94 15.64
CA CYS A 131 7.06 -18.06 15.70
C CYS A 131 8.33 -18.93 15.67
N SER A 132 9.33 -18.44 14.94
CA SER A 132 10.66 -19.01 14.66
C SER A 132 10.68 -20.09 13.56
N SER A 133 11.66 -20.15 12.65
CA SER A 133 13.01 -19.58 12.61
C SER A 133 13.50 -19.53 11.16
N VAL A 134 14.38 -18.56 10.83
CA VAL A 134 15.26 -18.66 9.67
C VAL A 134 16.21 -19.85 9.86
N ALA A 135 16.20 -20.81 8.94
CA ALA A 135 17.32 -21.72 8.67
C ALA A 135 17.24 -22.22 7.22
N GLY A 136 18.36 -22.17 6.51
CA GLY A 136 18.46 -22.56 5.10
C GLY A 136 18.85 -24.03 4.85
N LEU A 137 18.98 -24.33 3.55
CA LEU A 137 19.75 -25.42 2.89
C LEU A 137 19.20 -26.86 2.97
N LYS A 138 18.64 -27.38 1.86
CA LYS A 138 19.34 -28.22 0.82
C LYS A 138 18.37 -29.00 -0.10
N ARG A 139 18.75 -29.01 -1.38
CA ARG A 139 18.53 -29.98 -2.49
C ARG A 139 17.47 -31.09 -2.32
N GLY A 140 16.55 -31.13 -3.29
CA GLY A 140 15.94 -32.35 -3.81
C GLY A 140 15.96 -32.31 -5.35
N ARG A 141 16.82 -33.14 -5.95
CA ARG A 141 16.87 -33.47 -7.39
C ARG A 141 15.88 -34.62 -7.63
N VAL A 142 15.25 -34.69 -8.82
CA VAL A 142 15.16 -35.89 -9.71
C VAL A 142 14.08 -35.67 -10.80
N ASN A 143 14.57 -35.67 -12.05
CA ASN A 143 14.13 -36.19 -13.35
C ASN A 143 12.69 -35.94 -13.85
N ASP A 144 12.50 -35.22 -14.95
CA ASP A 144 12.69 -35.60 -16.38
C ASP A 144 11.57 -36.48 -16.93
N SER A 145 10.76 -35.88 -17.81
CA SER A 145 10.18 -36.58 -18.96
C SER A 145 10.03 -35.57 -20.11
N ASP A 146 10.78 -35.85 -21.17
CA ASP A 146 10.78 -35.20 -22.47
C ASP A 146 9.38 -34.93 -23.04
N SER A 147 9.20 -33.77 -23.68
CA SER A 147 8.43 -33.74 -24.93
C SER A 147 8.86 -32.57 -25.80
N SER A 148 9.07 -32.90 -27.06
CA SER A 148 9.76 -32.18 -28.11
C SER A 148 9.26 -30.77 -28.43
N VAL A 149 10.21 -29.95 -28.87
CA VAL A 149 10.01 -28.67 -29.55
C VAL A 149 9.35 -28.93 -30.90
N GLY A 150 8.04 -28.68 -30.99
CA GLY A 150 7.29 -28.60 -32.24
C GLY A 150 7.26 -27.16 -32.77
N ALA A 151 7.95 -26.91 -33.88
CA ALA A 151 8.03 -25.63 -34.58
C ALA A 151 6.71 -25.25 -35.30
N SER A 152 5.63 -25.06 -34.53
CA SER A 152 4.31 -24.64 -35.06
C SER A 152 3.65 -23.51 -34.25
N SER A 153 4.33 -22.96 -33.24
CA SER A 153 3.74 -21.99 -32.29
C SER A 153 3.83 -20.51 -32.72
N LEU A 154 4.40 -20.19 -33.88
CA LEU A 154 4.50 -18.80 -34.34
C LEU A 154 3.23 -18.29 -35.05
N VAL A 155 2.37 -19.18 -35.55
CA VAL A 155 1.12 -18.78 -36.26
C VAL A 155 -0.06 -18.59 -35.28
N GLY A 156 -0.14 -19.37 -34.19
CA GLY A 156 -1.17 -19.21 -33.15
C GLY A 156 -1.06 -17.93 -32.32
N SER A 157 0.16 -17.35 -32.23
CA SER A 157 0.41 -16.10 -31.49
C SER A 157 -0.16 -14.85 -32.21
N LEU A 158 -0.36 -14.92 -33.54
CA LEU A 158 -0.95 -13.83 -34.32
C LEU A 158 -2.49 -13.88 -34.33
N GLN A 159 -3.10 -15.07 -34.41
CA GLN A 159 -4.56 -15.22 -34.28
C GLN A 159 -5.07 -14.91 -32.86
N GLY A 160 -4.30 -15.26 -31.82
CA GLY A 160 -4.60 -14.90 -30.43
C GLY A 160 -4.49 -13.39 -30.12
N ARG A 161 -3.81 -12.60 -30.97
CA ARG A 161 -3.73 -11.14 -30.85
C ARG A 161 -4.99 -10.45 -31.37
N GLN A 162 -5.55 -10.89 -32.51
CA GLN A 162 -6.79 -10.32 -33.05
C GLN A 162 -8.01 -10.61 -32.16
N SER A 163 -8.12 -11.81 -31.60
CA SER A 163 -9.22 -12.16 -30.69
C SER A 163 -9.14 -11.43 -29.34
N ARG A 164 -7.94 -11.08 -28.88
CA ARG A 164 -7.76 -10.24 -27.68
C ARG A 164 -8.09 -8.77 -27.94
N ILE A 165 -7.79 -8.26 -29.13
CA ILE A 165 -8.16 -6.89 -29.53
C ILE A 165 -9.68 -6.74 -29.64
N SER A 166 -10.38 -7.74 -30.20
CA SER A 166 -11.85 -7.72 -30.29
C SER A 166 -12.52 -7.85 -28.92
N LEU A 167 -12.01 -8.69 -28.02
CA LEU A 167 -12.47 -8.78 -26.63
C LEU A 167 -12.25 -7.48 -25.84
N LEU A 168 -11.12 -6.79 -26.07
CA LEU A 168 -10.86 -5.48 -25.49
C LEU A 168 -11.87 -4.45 -25.99
N GLN A 169 -12.11 -4.36 -27.29
CA GLN A 169 -13.12 -3.46 -27.87
C GLN A 169 -14.54 -3.75 -27.35
N GLN A 170 -14.91 -5.02 -27.21
CA GLN A 170 -16.22 -5.42 -26.69
C GLN A 170 -16.38 -5.09 -25.21
N SER A 171 -15.34 -5.28 -24.40
CA SER A 171 -15.32 -4.87 -22.98
C SER A 171 -15.39 -3.34 -22.81
N MET A 172 -14.81 -2.60 -23.76
CA MET A 172 -14.82 -1.13 -23.77
C MET A 172 -16.21 -0.58 -24.06
N GLU A 173 -16.90 -1.15 -25.05
CA GLU A 173 -18.27 -0.73 -25.37
C GLU A 173 -19.23 -1.07 -24.22
N ASP A 174 -19.01 -2.20 -23.53
CA ASP A 174 -19.80 -2.56 -22.35
C ASP A 174 -19.51 -1.62 -21.16
N LEU A 175 -18.25 -1.25 -20.90
CA LEU A 175 -17.90 -0.27 -19.86
C LEU A 175 -18.51 1.11 -20.16
N LYS A 176 -18.39 1.58 -21.40
CA LYS A 176 -18.99 2.84 -21.87
C LYS A 176 -20.51 2.83 -21.66
N ARG A 177 -21.16 1.73 -22.03
CA ARG A 177 -22.61 1.55 -21.87
C ARG A 177 -23.03 1.54 -20.41
N ARG A 178 -22.34 0.78 -19.55
CA ARG A 178 -22.63 0.72 -18.10
C ARG A 178 -22.42 2.06 -17.40
N LEU A 179 -21.37 2.78 -17.79
CA LEU A 179 -21.06 4.08 -17.19
C LEU A 179 -22.05 5.16 -17.64
N THR A 180 -22.45 5.14 -18.92
CA THR A 180 -23.54 6.00 -19.43
C THR A 180 -24.87 5.67 -18.76
N ALA A 181 -25.17 4.39 -18.56
CA ALA A 181 -26.37 3.94 -17.85
C ALA A 181 -26.34 4.32 -16.36
N ALA A 182 -25.19 4.22 -15.69
CA ALA A 182 -25.04 4.60 -14.28
C ALA A 182 -25.23 6.11 -14.09
N VAL A 183 -24.71 6.93 -15.01
CA VAL A 183 -24.92 8.38 -15.05
C VAL A 183 -26.40 8.73 -15.30
N GLY A 184 -27.05 8.02 -16.22
CA GLY A 184 -28.48 8.20 -16.50
C GLY A 184 -29.41 7.75 -15.36
N ALA A 185 -29.06 6.66 -14.66
CA ALA A 185 -29.85 6.09 -13.58
C ALA A 185 -29.86 6.93 -12.30
N HIS A 186 -28.91 7.86 -12.13
CA HIS A 186 -28.84 8.75 -10.96
C HIS A 186 -29.69 10.03 -11.10
N GLY A 187 -30.53 10.14 -12.14
CA GLY A 187 -31.67 11.07 -12.18
C GLY A 187 -31.36 12.57 -12.13
N GLY A 188 -30.09 12.98 -12.19
CA GLY A 188 -29.69 14.39 -12.15
C GLY A 188 -28.74 14.72 -13.29
N GLN A 189 -28.97 15.85 -13.97
CA GLN A 189 -27.95 16.45 -14.82
C GLN A 189 -26.69 16.66 -13.97
N LEU A 190 -25.64 15.87 -14.26
CA LEU A 190 -24.32 16.13 -13.72
C LEU A 190 -23.99 17.60 -13.96
N SER A 191 -23.48 18.28 -12.93
CA SER A 191 -23.03 19.67 -13.11
C SER A 191 -22.08 19.74 -14.31
N PRO A 192 -22.06 20.84 -15.09
CA PRO A 192 -21.20 20.96 -16.27
C PRO A 192 -19.73 20.60 -15.98
N ARG A 193 -19.26 20.93 -14.78
CA ARG A 193 -17.92 20.57 -14.27
C ARG A 193 -17.76 19.07 -14.03
N CYS A 194 -18.73 18.39 -13.43
CA CYS A 194 -18.71 16.95 -13.22
C CYS A 194 -18.75 16.19 -14.56
N THR A 195 -19.56 16.66 -15.51
CA THR A 195 -19.63 16.11 -16.88
C THR A 195 -18.29 16.27 -17.59
N GLN A 196 -17.65 17.44 -17.47
CA GLN A 196 -16.33 17.70 -18.07
C GLN A 196 -15.23 16.84 -17.42
N ILE A 197 -15.25 16.66 -16.10
CA ILE A 197 -14.32 15.76 -15.40
C ILE A 197 -14.54 14.31 -15.84
N LEU A 198 -15.80 13.88 -15.94
CA LEU A 198 -16.13 12.52 -16.37
C LEU A 198 -15.69 12.29 -17.82
N GLN A 199 -15.99 13.22 -18.73
CA GLN A 199 -15.60 13.14 -20.14
C GLN A 199 -14.09 13.18 -20.33
N SER A 200 -13.37 14.05 -19.61
CA SER A 200 -11.89 14.08 -19.66
C SER A 200 -11.26 12.84 -19.05
N THR A 201 -11.82 12.31 -17.98
CA THR A 201 -11.38 11.04 -17.37
C THR A 201 -11.62 9.87 -18.33
N LEU A 202 -12.79 9.80 -18.95
CA LEU A 202 -13.12 8.78 -19.95
C LEU A 202 -12.24 8.89 -21.19
N ALA A 203 -12.04 10.10 -21.73
CA ALA A 203 -11.14 10.33 -22.86
C ALA A 203 -9.71 9.89 -22.52
N SER A 204 -9.23 10.21 -21.31
CA SER A 204 -7.93 9.74 -20.81
C SER A 204 -7.88 8.22 -20.68
N MET A 205 -8.94 7.56 -20.19
CA MET A 205 -9.03 6.10 -20.13
C MET A 205 -9.04 5.47 -21.54
N PHE A 206 -9.86 5.99 -22.46
CA PHE A 206 -10.00 5.51 -23.84
C PHE A 206 -8.71 5.66 -24.65
N GLN A 207 -7.89 6.68 -24.38
CA GLN A 207 -6.58 6.82 -25.02
C GLN A 207 -5.44 6.08 -24.29
N ARG A 208 -5.52 5.89 -22.97
CA ARG A 208 -4.60 4.98 -22.24
C ARG A 208 -4.73 3.53 -22.71
N LEU A 209 -5.89 3.14 -23.24
CA LEU A 209 -6.16 1.81 -23.81
C LEU A 209 -5.35 1.51 -25.09
N THR A 210 -4.85 2.51 -25.83
CA THR A 210 -4.03 2.28 -27.04
C THR A 210 -2.55 2.02 -26.73
N GLN A 211 -2.10 2.30 -25.50
CA GLN A 211 -0.76 1.96 -25.03
C GLN A 211 -0.84 0.74 -24.12
N PRO A 212 -0.10 -0.35 -24.37
CA PRO A 212 -0.15 -1.52 -23.50
C PRO A 212 0.31 -1.13 -22.08
N PRO A 213 -0.51 -1.36 -21.05
CA PRO A 213 -0.11 -1.18 -19.66
C PRO A 213 1.19 -1.92 -19.34
N LEU A 214 1.95 -1.44 -18.34
CA LEU A 214 3.26 -1.97 -17.98
C LEU A 214 3.29 -3.49 -17.78
N HIS A 215 2.23 -4.07 -17.21
CA HIS A 215 2.13 -5.51 -16.96
C HIS A 215 1.88 -6.37 -18.21
N PHE A 216 1.55 -5.74 -19.35
CA PHE A 216 1.50 -6.40 -20.65
C PHE A 216 2.81 -6.29 -21.43
N VAL A 217 3.64 -5.28 -21.12
CA VAL A 217 4.93 -5.05 -21.78
C VAL A 217 6.07 -5.72 -21.04
N LEU A 218 6.04 -5.69 -19.71
CA LEU A 218 7.03 -6.36 -18.87
C LEU A 218 6.54 -7.76 -18.52
N PRO A 219 7.41 -8.78 -18.64
CA PRO A 219 7.14 -10.10 -18.10
C PRO A 219 6.67 -10.02 -16.64
N PRO A 220 5.74 -10.91 -16.22
CA PRO A 220 5.28 -10.96 -14.84
C PRO A 220 6.43 -11.16 -13.83
N GLU A 221 7.49 -11.84 -14.28
CA GLU A 221 8.70 -12.18 -13.51
C GLU A 221 9.85 -11.17 -13.69
N ALA A 222 9.62 -10.05 -14.39
CA ALA A 222 10.63 -9.01 -14.51
C ALA A 222 10.95 -8.41 -13.13
N THR A 223 12.20 -8.54 -12.71
CA THR A 223 12.75 -8.03 -11.43
C THR A 223 13.36 -6.64 -11.57
N VAL A 224 13.42 -6.10 -12.79
CA VAL A 224 13.99 -4.78 -13.09
C VAL A 224 13.11 -4.02 -14.09
N LEU A 225 13.24 -2.70 -14.09
CA LEU A 225 12.54 -1.77 -14.97
C LEU A 225 13.47 -0.61 -15.36
N ASP A 226 13.79 -0.51 -16.64
CA ASP A 226 14.52 0.65 -17.16
C ASP A 226 13.57 1.81 -17.44
N ALA A 227 13.72 2.89 -16.67
CA ALA A 227 12.95 4.12 -16.83
C ALA A 227 13.74 5.34 -16.34
N ALA A 228 13.56 6.46 -17.01
CA ALA A 228 14.22 7.74 -16.78
C ALA A 228 15.76 7.64 -16.84
N GLY A 229 16.28 6.81 -17.75
CA GLY A 229 17.72 6.58 -17.90
C GLY A 229 18.37 5.90 -16.69
N VAL A 230 17.60 5.17 -15.88
CA VAL A 230 18.10 4.32 -14.79
C VAL A 230 17.35 2.99 -14.73
N THR A 231 18.00 1.99 -14.14
CA THR A 231 17.38 0.69 -13.84
C THR A 231 16.78 0.71 -12.43
N TRP A 232 15.48 0.51 -12.33
CA TRP A 232 14.77 0.37 -11.07
C TRP A 232 14.67 -1.10 -10.70
N VAL A 233 14.87 -1.43 -9.42
CA VAL A 233 14.58 -2.77 -8.91
C VAL A 233 13.09 -2.89 -8.64
N ARG A 234 12.53 -4.01 -9.10
CA ARG A 234 11.14 -4.40 -8.96
C ARG A 234 11.05 -5.69 -8.15
N SER A 235 11.36 -5.61 -6.86
CA SER A 235 11.30 -6.79 -5.95
C SER A 235 9.88 -7.31 -5.76
N ASN A 236 8.87 -6.47 -6.02
CA ASN A 236 7.47 -6.86 -6.14
C ASN A 236 6.91 -6.21 -7.41
N ARG A 237 5.95 -6.86 -8.10
CA ARG A 237 5.27 -6.34 -9.30
C ARG A 237 4.75 -4.90 -9.19
N ARG A 238 4.63 -4.37 -7.97
CA ARG A 238 4.07 -3.05 -7.65
C ARG A 238 4.96 -2.18 -6.77
N ILE A 239 6.23 -2.54 -6.55
CA ILE A 239 7.17 -1.72 -5.79
C ILE A 239 8.39 -1.45 -6.65
N PHE A 240 8.77 -0.19 -6.76
CA PHE A 240 10.01 0.24 -7.42
C PHE A 240 10.96 0.78 -6.36
N SER A 241 12.21 0.34 -6.41
CA SER A 241 13.24 0.81 -5.50
C SER A 241 14.55 1.05 -6.23
N ARG A 242 15.32 2.03 -5.75
CA ARG A 242 16.68 2.31 -6.23
C ARG A 242 17.47 3.05 -5.18
N VAL A 243 18.75 2.72 -5.04
CA VAL A 243 19.71 3.53 -4.28
C VAL A 243 20.49 4.41 -5.26
N PHE A 244 20.43 5.71 -5.05
CA PHE A 244 21.28 6.70 -5.69
C PHE A 244 22.46 6.94 -4.77
N ARG A 245 23.63 6.46 -5.14
CA ARG A 245 24.85 6.63 -4.35
C ARG A 245 25.40 8.04 -4.56
N SER A 246 25.96 8.61 -3.49
CA SER A 246 26.75 9.83 -3.56
C SER A 246 27.86 9.70 -4.60
N THR A 247 28.20 10.80 -5.28
CA THR A 247 29.36 10.85 -6.19
C THR A 247 30.68 10.57 -5.48
N ALA A 248 30.75 10.75 -4.15
CA ALA A 248 31.91 10.44 -3.33
C ALA A 248 31.91 9.00 -2.78
N SER A 249 30.86 8.21 -3.04
CA SER A 249 30.75 6.85 -2.54
C SER A 249 31.68 5.88 -3.28
N GLU A 250 32.46 5.11 -2.54
CA GLU A 250 33.29 4.02 -3.09
C GLU A 250 32.48 2.77 -3.47
N GLU A 251 31.24 2.64 -2.95
CA GLU A 251 30.35 1.55 -3.34
C GLU A 251 29.95 1.66 -4.82
N ARG A 252 30.03 0.54 -5.55
CA ARG A 252 29.67 0.49 -6.98
C ARG A 252 28.23 1.00 -7.18
N SER A 253 28.05 1.94 -8.11
CA SER A 253 26.75 2.58 -8.38
C SER A 253 25.64 1.62 -8.86
N GLU A 254 26.00 0.39 -9.19
CA GLU A 254 25.09 -0.67 -9.68
C GLU A 254 24.40 -1.44 -8.54
N VAL A 255 24.84 -1.29 -7.28
CA VAL A 255 24.23 -2.03 -6.16
C VAL A 255 22.90 -1.39 -5.75
N SER A 256 21.82 -2.19 -5.85
CA SER A 256 20.45 -1.75 -5.60
C SER A 256 19.97 -1.81 -4.15
N LYS A 257 20.83 -2.24 -3.22
CA LYS A 257 20.56 -2.35 -1.79
C LYS A 257 21.83 -2.03 -0.98
N TYR A 258 21.69 -1.78 0.32
CA TYR A 258 22.84 -1.67 1.22
C TYR A 258 23.40 -3.05 1.55
N SER A 259 24.71 -3.10 1.81
CA SER A 259 25.38 -4.30 2.32
C SER A 259 25.13 -4.49 3.83
N ASP A 260 24.80 -3.41 4.52
CA ASP A 260 24.57 -3.28 5.96
C ASP A 260 23.16 -2.71 6.27
N GLY A 261 22.77 -2.69 7.55
CA GLY A 261 21.51 -2.09 8.03
C GLY A 261 21.76 -0.91 8.97
N SER A 262 20.87 0.09 8.99
CA SER A 262 20.93 1.21 9.95
C SER A 262 19.61 1.46 10.68
N ARG A 263 19.66 1.76 11.98
CA ARG A 263 18.49 2.23 12.75
C ARG A 263 18.26 3.74 12.62
N GLN A 264 19.29 4.46 12.17
CA GLN A 264 19.28 5.91 11.98
C GLN A 264 18.77 6.22 10.58
N LEU A 265 17.47 6.50 10.47
CA LEU A 265 16.76 6.66 9.21
C LEU A 265 16.00 7.98 9.19
N ARG A 266 16.06 8.69 8.07
CA ARG A 266 15.30 9.94 7.85
C ARG A 266 14.51 9.80 6.55
N PHE A 267 13.18 9.81 6.67
CA PHE A 267 12.28 9.62 5.54
C PHE A 267 11.73 10.96 5.04
N TYR A 268 11.58 11.12 3.74
CA TYR A 268 10.95 12.28 3.11
C TYR A 268 9.92 11.81 2.09
N PHE A 269 8.71 12.36 2.15
CA PHE A 269 7.76 12.21 1.05
C PHE A 269 8.28 12.91 -0.20
N ILE A 270 7.92 12.42 -1.39
CA ILE A 270 8.38 13.05 -2.63
C ILE A 270 7.45 14.20 -3.01
N GLU A 271 6.15 13.93 -3.05
CA GLU A 271 5.14 14.94 -3.40
C GLU A 271 4.93 15.93 -2.24
N ASP A 272 4.75 17.19 -2.61
CA ASP A 272 4.50 18.33 -1.72
C ASP A 272 5.61 18.66 -0.70
N VAL A 273 6.67 17.83 -0.61
CA VAL A 273 7.88 18.08 0.18
C VAL A 273 9.09 18.36 -0.72
N LEU A 274 9.45 17.44 -1.62
CA LEU A 274 10.66 17.55 -2.46
C LEU A 274 10.37 18.12 -3.84
N LEU A 275 9.21 17.76 -4.40
CA LEU A 275 8.70 18.29 -5.65
C LEU A 275 7.18 18.32 -5.61
N ARG A 276 6.58 19.00 -6.57
CA ARG A 276 5.15 19.01 -6.81
C ARG A 276 4.88 18.96 -8.29
N ARG A 277 3.96 18.07 -8.67
CA ARG A 277 3.41 18.06 -10.03
C ARG A 277 2.25 19.05 -10.13
N THR A 278 2.37 20.02 -11.04
CA THR A 278 1.36 21.09 -11.21
C THR A 278 0.11 20.55 -11.91
N ARG A 279 -0.99 21.29 -11.82
CA ARG A 279 -2.23 20.96 -12.56
C ARG A 279 -2.02 20.92 -14.08
N GLN A 280 -1.03 21.67 -14.58
CA GLN A 280 -0.65 21.65 -15.99
C GLN A 280 0.07 20.35 -16.35
N TRP A 281 0.79 19.69 -15.44
CA TRP A 281 1.32 18.34 -15.66
C TRP A 281 0.20 17.33 -15.79
N THR A 282 -0.78 17.34 -14.88
CA THR A 282 -1.96 16.46 -14.96
C THR A 282 -2.79 16.70 -16.24
N ALA A 283 -2.84 17.94 -16.73
CA ALA A 283 -3.53 18.31 -17.96
C ALA A 283 -2.68 18.08 -19.22
N ALA A 284 -1.35 18.20 -19.17
CA ALA A 284 -0.42 17.93 -20.26
C ALA A 284 -0.24 16.42 -20.48
N GLU A 285 -0.26 15.61 -19.41
CA GLU A 285 -0.46 14.16 -19.51
C GLU A 285 -1.74 13.81 -20.29
N ALA A 286 -2.76 14.68 -20.25
CA ALA A 286 -4.00 14.55 -21.01
C ALA A 286 -3.98 15.25 -22.38
N ARG A 287 -3.00 16.11 -22.70
CA ARG A 287 -2.95 16.95 -23.93
C ARG A 287 -1.77 16.66 -24.87
N CYS A 288 -0.62 16.20 -24.38
CA CYS A 288 0.55 15.82 -25.21
C CYS A 288 0.33 14.56 -26.08
N GLN A 289 -0.92 14.15 -26.27
CA GLN A 289 -1.37 13.13 -27.20
C GLN A 289 -1.89 13.71 -28.54
N GLY A 290 -1.85 15.03 -28.74
CA GLY A 290 -2.32 15.69 -29.96
C GLY A 290 -1.28 15.96 -31.05
N ASP A 291 0.01 16.03 -30.72
CA ASP A 291 1.06 16.36 -31.69
C ASP A 291 2.06 15.21 -31.80
N ARG A 292 1.81 14.31 -32.76
CA ARG A 292 2.71 13.20 -33.08
C ARG A 292 3.18 13.16 -34.52
N ASP A 293 3.08 14.29 -35.25
CA ASP A 293 3.53 14.38 -36.65
C ASP A 293 4.42 15.59 -36.97
N SER A 294 4.98 16.30 -35.99
CA SER A 294 5.96 17.35 -36.30
C SER A 294 7.22 17.30 -35.43
N LYS A 295 8.28 16.83 -36.08
CA LYS A 295 9.71 17.17 -35.92
C LYS A 295 10.35 17.09 -34.52
N THR A 296 11.33 16.18 -34.46
CA THR A 296 12.65 16.31 -33.82
C THR A 296 12.98 17.69 -33.25
N GLU A 297 12.58 17.93 -32.00
CA GLU A 297 13.28 18.89 -31.13
C GLU A 297 13.57 18.19 -29.80
N ARG A 298 14.83 18.32 -29.34
CA ARG A 298 15.23 18.02 -27.97
C ARG A 298 14.53 19.02 -27.05
N GLY A 299 13.25 18.79 -26.80
CA GLY A 299 12.42 19.65 -25.96
C GLY A 299 12.84 19.53 -24.49
N THR A 300 13.11 20.68 -23.89
CA THR A 300 13.35 20.91 -22.46
C THR A 300 12.27 20.19 -21.63
N PRO A 301 12.62 19.52 -20.50
CA PRO A 301 11.63 18.83 -19.69
C PRO A 301 10.54 19.80 -19.25
N SER A 302 9.30 19.35 -19.42
CA SER A 302 8.06 20.11 -19.36
C SER A 302 7.93 20.98 -18.10
N GLN A 303 7.43 22.21 -18.29
CA GLN A 303 7.03 23.24 -17.30
C GLN A 303 6.00 22.78 -16.23
N GLY A 304 5.80 21.47 -16.04
CA GLY A 304 4.76 20.87 -15.22
C GLY A 304 5.19 20.44 -13.82
N VAL A 305 6.48 20.45 -13.47
CA VAL A 305 6.94 20.02 -12.14
C VAL A 305 7.66 21.17 -11.44
N GLU A 306 7.15 21.55 -10.28
CA GLU A 306 7.74 22.52 -9.37
C GLU A 306 8.70 21.77 -8.43
N ILE A 307 9.98 22.10 -8.42
CA ILE A 307 10.92 21.55 -7.44
C ILE A 307 10.75 22.32 -6.13
N LEU A 308 10.49 21.61 -5.04
CA LEU A 308 10.24 22.17 -3.72
C LEU A 308 11.41 21.98 -2.75
N LEU A 309 12.47 21.29 -3.19
CA LEU A 309 13.72 21.14 -2.45
C LEU A 309 14.37 22.51 -2.25
N LYS A 310 14.10 23.12 -1.10
CA LYS A 310 14.71 24.38 -0.65
C LYS A 310 15.93 24.11 0.23
N ASP A 311 16.74 25.13 0.43
CA ASP A 311 17.97 25.09 1.23
C ASP A 311 17.75 24.52 2.64
N GLU A 312 16.59 24.72 3.26
CA GLU A 312 16.33 24.21 4.61
C GLU A 312 16.09 22.70 4.64
N ILE A 313 15.39 22.17 3.62
CA ILE A 313 15.17 20.72 3.50
C ILE A 313 16.48 20.03 3.12
N LEU A 314 17.24 20.63 2.20
CA LEU A 314 18.55 20.10 1.82
C LEU A 314 19.53 20.12 3.00
N ALA A 315 19.55 21.21 3.78
CA ALA A 315 20.38 21.30 4.98
C ALA A 315 19.97 20.28 6.07
N ASP A 316 18.67 19.97 6.22
CA ASP A 316 18.22 18.89 7.10
C ASP A 316 18.77 17.54 6.63
N MET A 317 18.67 17.27 5.32
CA MET A 317 19.23 16.04 4.73
C MET A 317 20.74 15.93 4.95
N ASP A 318 21.48 17.00 4.69
CA ASP A 318 22.95 17.04 4.83
C ASP A 318 23.36 16.78 6.29
N ASN A 319 22.76 17.49 7.24
CA ASN A 319 23.04 17.33 8.67
C ASN A 319 22.76 15.90 9.15
N PHE A 320 21.65 15.30 8.72
CA PHE A 320 21.35 13.91 9.08
C PHE A 320 22.29 12.91 8.39
N ALA A 321 22.64 13.12 7.13
CA ALA A 321 23.59 12.28 6.40
C ALA A 321 24.99 12.32 7.03
N GLU A 322 25.49 13.49 7.40
CA GLU A 322 26.78 13.66 8.11
C GLU A 322 26.79 12.93 9.46
N ARG A 323 25.64 12.84 10.12
CA ARG A 323 25.46 12.10 11.38
C ARG A 323 25.27 10.59 11.19
N GLY A 324 25.38 10.09 9.97
CA GLY A 324 25.28 8.65 9.63
C GLY A 324 23.86 8.15 9.38
N PHE A 325 22.87 9.03 9.25
CA PHE A 325 21.51 8.61 8.92
C PHE A 325 21.41 8.25 7.43
N ARG A 326 20.61 7.23 7.12
CA ARG A 326 20.21 6.96 5.74
C ARG A 326 19.05 7.84 5.35
N ILE A 327 19.19 8.52 4.22
CA ILE A 327 18.15 9.35 3.64
C ILE A 327 17.28 8.49 2.72
N VAL A 328 15.97 8.47 2.98
CA VAL A 328 15.02 7.63 2.25
C VAL A 328 13.88 8.48 1.71
N PHE A 329 13.65 8.43 0.40
CA PHE A 329 12.49 9.03 -0.25
C PHE A 329 11.41 7.98 -0.43
N ILE A 330 10.19 8.30 0.01
CA ILE A 330 9.05 7.38 -0.03
C ILE A 330 7.87 8.04 -0.75
N GLU A 331 7.17 7.27 -1.59
CA GLU A 331 5.94 7.77 -2.20
C GLU A 331 5.00 6.65 -2.66
N HIS A 332 3.73 6.98 -2.84
CA HIS A 332 2.72 6.10 -3.41
C HIS A 332 2.09 6.71 -4.67
N TYR A 333 2.46 6.17 -5.83
CA TYR A 333 1.94 6.59 -7.14
C TYR A 333 1.00 5.53 -7.74
N PRO A 334 -0.30 5.51 -7.36
CA PRO A 334 -1.26 4.54 -7.89
C PRO A 334 -1.46 4.64 -9.40
N VAL A 335 -1.15 5.80 -10.00
CA VAL A 335 -1.18 6.00 -11.46
C VAL A 335 -0.27 5.03 -12.22
N LEU A 336 0.81 4.55 -11.57
CA LEU A 336 1.75 3.61 -12.16
C LEU A 336 1.22 2.17 -12.19
N HIS A 337 0.16 1.85 -11.44
CA HIS A 337 -0.38 0.49 -11.34
C HIS A 337 -0.81 -0.10 -12.70
N HIS A 338 -1.36 0.76 -13.55
CA HIS A 338 -1.76 0.46 -14.92
C HIS A 338 -1.12 1.42 -15.93
N GLY A 339 -0.09 2.16 -15.51
CA GLY A 339 0.60 3.13 -16.36
C GLY A 339 1.28 2.46 -17.55
N SER A 340 1.46 3.20 -18.64
CA SER A 340 2.31 2.76 -19.75
C SER A 340 3.78 3.02 -19.41
N ARG A 341 4.70 2.52 -20.25
CA ARG A 341 6.13 2.88 -20.13
C ARG A 341 6.31 4.40 -20.13
N TYR A 342 5.57 5.13 -20.97
CA TYR A 342 5.63 6.59 -21.00
C TYR A 342 5.20 7.22 -19.67
N THR A 343 4.11 6.75 -19.05
CA THR A 343 3.68 7.24 -17.72
C THR A 343 4.74 6.99 -16.66
N VAL A 344 5.37 5.83 -16.67
CA VAL A 344 6.49 5.52 -15.76
C VAL A 344 7.65 6.48 -15.98
N GLU A 345 8.08 6.68 -17.23
CA GLU A 345 9.17 7.60 -17.58
C GLU A 345 8.90 9.02 -17.08
N GLN A 346 7.72 9.56 -17.39
CA GLN A 346 7.32 10.91 -16.99
C GLN A 346 7.18 11.06 -15.47
N THR A 347 6.70 10.02 -14.79
CA THR A 347 6.57 10.06 -13.33
C THR A 347 7.93 9.95 -12.65
N LEU A 348 8.83 9.09 -13.13
CA LEU A 348 10.10 8.81 -12.47
C LEU A 348 11.21 9.80 -12.87
N ALA A 349 11.14 10.43 -14.04
CA ALA A 349 12.18 11.36 -14.50
C ALA A 349 12.44 12.54 -13.55
N PRO A 350 11.43 13.23 -13.01
CA PRO A 350 11.65 14.27 -12.00
C PRO A 350 12.32 13.75 -10.72
N VAL A 351 12.01 12.52 -10.31
CA VAL A 351 12.62 11.89 -9.12
C VAL A 351 14.09 11.58 -9.37
N VAL A 352 14.41 11.04 -10.56
CA VAL A 352 15.80 10.80 -10.98
C VAL A 352 16.58 12.12 -11.07
N CYS A 353 15.97 13.16 -11.63
CA CYS A 353 16.54 14.50 -11.72
C CYS A 353 16.87 15.04 -10.33
N LEU A 354 15.93 14.97 -9.38
CA LEU A 354 16.12 15.40 -8.01
C LEU A 354 17.31 14.69 -7.35
N CYS A 355 17.40 13.37 -7.47
CA CYS A 355 18.49 12.61 -6.86
C CYS A 355 19.85 12.86 -7.54
N ARG A 356 19.90 12.91 -8.88
CA ARG A 356 21.17 13.01 -9.63
C ARG A 356 21.71 14.42 -9.77
N GLN A 357 20.84 15.43 -9.84
CA GLN A 357 21.23 16.80 -10.13
C GLN A 357 21.16 17.68 -8.89
N MET A 358 20.19 17.46 -8.00
CA MET A 358 19.95 18.35 -6.86
C MET A 358 20.52 17.81 -5.54
N CYS A 359 20.65 16.49 -5.41
CA CYS A 359 21.27 15.84 -4.24
C CYS A 359 22.45 14.90 -4.60
N PRO A 360 23.34 15.23 -5.55
CA PRO A 360 24.35 14.29 -6.05
C PRO A 360 25.37 13.85 -4.99
N HIS A 361 25.59 14.67 -3.95
CA HIS A 361 26.51 14.41 -2.86
C HIS A 361 25.93 13.48 -1.79
N LEU A 362 24.62 13.20 -1.82
CA LEU A 362 23.94 12.35 -0.86
C LEU A 362 23.73 10.94 -1.40
N THR A 363 23.84 9.95 -0.52
CA THR A 363 23.32 8.61 -0.80
C THR A 363 21.85 8.55 -0.39
N VAL A 364 20.97 8.38 -1.37
CA VAL A 364 19.51 8.42 -1.19
C VAL A 364 18.89 7.10 -1.64
N THR A 365 18.01 6.54 -0.83
CA THR A 365 17.17 5.39 -1.24
C THR A 365 15.78 5.84 -1.63
N VAL A 366 15.36 5.55 -2.84
CA VAL A 366 14.00 5.84 -3.31
C VAL A 366 13.17 4.57 -3.28
N LEU A 367 12.00 4.65 -2.66
CA LEU A 367 11.02 3.57 -2.58
C LEU A 367 9.62 4.07 -2.99
N ILE A 368 9.06 3.46 -4.03
CA ILE A 368 7.79 3.86 -4.62
C ILE A 368 6.84 2.67 -4.66
N SER A 369 5.65 2.84 -4.09
CA SER A 369 4.52 1.94 -4.33
C SER A 369 3.76 2.37 -5.58
N ALA A 370 3.53 1.44 -6.49
CA ALA A 370 2.62 1.54 -7.63
C ALA A 370 1.33 0.75 -7.38
N MET A 371 0.97 0.48 -6.11
CA MET A 371 -0.24 -0.27 -5.80
C MET A 371 -1.50 0.57 -6.08
N SER A 372 -2.53 -0.01 -6.68
CA SER A 372 -3.81 0.68 -6.84
C SER A 372 -4.64 0.50 -5.59
N CYS A 373 -5.26 1.57 -5.07
CA CYS A 373 -6.15 1.50 -3.92
C CYS A 373 -7.34 0.54 -4.19
N VAL A 374 -7.83 0.51 -5.44
CA VAL A 374 -8.94 -0.37 -5.84
C VAL A 374 -8.49 -1.84 -5.85
N THR A 375 -7.34 -2.13 -6.46
CA THR A 375 -6.81 -3.49 -6.51
C THR A 375 -6.48 -3.99 -5.11
N ALA A 376 -5.89 -3.13 -4.28
CA ALA A 376 -5.55 -3.44 -2.90
C ALA A 376 -6.78 -3.73 -2.05
N ALA A 377 -7.84 -2.93 -2.17
CA ALA A 377 -9.07 -3.11 -1.38
C ALA A 377 -9.86 -4.37 -1.76
N ARG A 378 -9.80 -4.81 -3.03
CA ARG A 378 -10.49 -6.02 -3.50
C ARG A 378 -9.79 -7.31 -3.07
N LYS A 379 -8.47 -7.28 -2.96
CA LYS A 379 -7.69 -8.45 -2.57
C LYS A 379 -7.72 -8.63 -1.07
N HIS A 380 -7.90 -9.86 -0.62
CA HIS A 380 -7.99 -10.20 0.81
C HIS A 380 -6.60 -10.34 1.47
N GLY A 381 -5.55 -9.81 0.83
CA GLY A 381 -4.15 -10.02 1.21
C GLY A 381 -3.47 -8.75 1.72
N MET A 382 -2.14 -8.82 1.80
CA MET A 382 -1.29 -7.76 2.34
C MET A 382 -1.11 -6.56 1.40
N GLU A 383 -1.68 -6.57 0.19
CA GLU A 383 -1.53 -5.49 -0.78
C GLU A 383 -1.99 -4.12 -0.27
N LEU A 384 -3.00 -4.09 0.60
CA LEU A 384 -3.48 -2.85 1.23
C LEU A 384 -2.44 -2.23 2.18
N SER A 385 -1.54 -3.03 2.75
CA SER A 385 -0.45 -2.49 3.57
C SER A 385 0.54 -1.64 2.75
N LEU A 386 0.63 -1.83 1.43
CA LEU A 386 1.53 -1.10 0.53
C LEU A 386 0.92 0.20 0.00
N VAL A 387 -0.25 0.59 0.48
CA VAL A 387 -0.99 1.80 0.08
C VAL A 387 -0.96 2.78 1.24
N LEU A 388 -0.62 4.05 0.99
CA LEU A 388 -0.70 5.08 2.03
C LEU A 388 -2.14 5.20 2.56
N PRO A 389 -2.33 5.40 3.88
CA PRO A 389 -1.32 5.73 4.87
C PRO A 389 -0.74 4.50 5.60
N GLN A 390 -0.89 3.29 5.08
CA GLN A 390 -0.39 2.09 5.74
C GLN A 390 1.15 2.02 5.68
N ALA A 391 1.77 1.47 6.71
CA ALA A 391 3.23 1.44 6.87
C ALA A 391 3.93 0.27 6.13
N GLY A 392 3.28 -0.38 5.16
CA GLY A 392 3.84 -1.56 4.49
C GLY A 392 5.02 -1.24 3.60
N LEU A 393 5.09 -0.02 3.07
CA LEU A 393 6.29 0.49 2.42
C LEU A 393 7.48 0.54 3.38
N LEU A 394 7.28 0.96 4.63
CA LEU A 394 8.34 0.93 5.64
C LEU A 394 8.76 -0.51 5.96
N ALA A 395 7.80 -1.41 6.17
CA ALA A 395 8.11 -2.82 6.44
C ALA A 395 8.89 -3.47 5.28
N PHE A 396 8.52 -3.16 4.04
CA PHE A 396 9.27 -3.58 2.86
C PHE A 396 10.69 -2.99 2.82
N PHE A 397 10.84 -1.70 3.11
CA PHE A 397 12.17 -1.08 3.20
C PHE A 397 13.05 -1.81 4.23
N VAL A 398 12.49 -2.07 5.42
CA VAL A 398 13.20 -2.77 6.49
C VAL A 398 13.66 -4.14 6.03
N SER A 399 12.77 -4.97 5.48
CA SER A 399 13.11 -6.35 5.10
C SER A 399 14.04 -6.44 3.89
N GLU A 400 13.77 -5.67 2.83
CA GLU A 400 14.44 -5.84 1.54
C GLU A 400 15.65 -4.93 1.35
N LEU A 401 15.65 -3.75 1.97
CA LEU A 401 16.63 -2.69 1.68
C LEU A 401 17.48 -2.31 2.90
N ASN A 402 17.09 -2.69 4.12
CA ASN A 402 17.77 -2.27 5.35
C ASN A 402 18.21 -3.44 6.25
N ALA A 403 18.48 -4.60 5.66
CA ALA A 403 18.96 -5.80 6.38
C ALA A 403 18.09 -6.20 7.59
N SER A 404 16.77 -6.01 7.49
CA SER A 404 15.78 -6.31 8.53
C SER A 404 15.96 -5.51 9.83
N LEU A 405 16.71 -4.40 9.79
CA LEU A 405 16.91 -3.54 10.93
C LEU A 405 15.82 -2.45 10.98
N SER A 406 14.98 -2.48 12.00
CA SER A 406 13.91 -1.48 12.16
C SER A 406 14.47 -0.10 12.54
N PRO A 407 13.83 1.01 12.09
CA PRO A 407 14.17 2.35 12.56
C PRO A 407 14.08 2.44 14.09
N ASP A 408 14.98 3.20 14.71
CA ASP A 408 14.80 3.61 16.11
C ASP A 408 13.73 4.72 16.16
N PRO A 409 12.56 4.49 16.77
CA PRO A 409 11.46 5.47 16.80
C PRO A 409 11.82 6.76 17.56
N ARG A 410 12.89 6.78 18.35
CA ARG A 410 13.35 7.99 19.07
C ARG A 410 14.14 8.93 18.19
N THR A 411 14.81 8.40 17.17
CA THR A 411 15.71 9.19 16.30
C THR A 411 15.19 9.28 14.88
N ALA A 412 14.49 8.26 14.40
CA ALA A 412 13.95 8.21 13.05
C ALA A 412 12.64 9.01 12.97
N ALA A 413 12.45 9.64 11.82
CA ALA A 413 11.32 10.51 11.60
C ALA A 413 10.98 10.62 10.12
N VAL A 414 9.73 10.98 9.86
CA VAL A 414 9.17 11.17 8.52
C VAL A 414 8.89 12.65 8.32
N VAL A 415 9.47 13.21 7.27
CA VAL A 415 9.22 14.59 6.84
C VAL A 415 8.08 14.60 5.85
N GLY A 416 7.01 15.32 6.20
CA GLY A 416 5.82 15.50 5.37
C GLY A 416 5.53 16.98 5.16
N SER A 417 4.38 17.25 4.54
CA SER A 417 3.85 18.59 4.35
C SER A 417 2.49 18.72 5.02
N SER A 418 2.21 19.87 5.62
CA SER A 418 0.88 20.17 6.21
C SER A 418 0.13 21.30 5.49
N ASP A 419 0.83 22.27 4.92
CA ASP A 419 0.27 23.54 4.42
C ASP A 419 0.21 23.64 2.89
N ARG A 420 0.82 22.68 2.20
CA ARG A 420 1.08 22.73 0.76
C ARG A 420 0.32 21.62 0.02
N GLY A 421 -0.12 21.92 -1.21
CA GLY A 421 -0.79 20.95 -2.06
C GLY A 421 -2.16 20.47 -1.56
N SER A 422 -2.38 19.15 -1.58
CA SER A 422 -3.68 18.55 -1.26
C SER A 422 -3.81 18.27 0.24
N LYS A 423 -4.83 18.84 0.89
CA LYS A 423 -5.18 18.51 2.30
C LYS A 423 -5.29 17.01 2.55
N PHE A 424 -5.72 16.25 1.54
CA PHE A 424 -5.81 14.80 1.61
C PHE A 424 -4.42 14.14 1.68
N LEU A 425 -3.47 14.54 0.83
CA LEU A 425 -2.11 13.99 0.83
C LEU A 425 -1.38 14.33 2.14
N ASN A 426 -1.52 15.56 2.62
CA ASN A 426 -0.92 15.99 3.89
C ASN A 426 -1.40 15.15 5.08
N LYS A 427 -2.70 14.84 5.11
CA LYS A 427 -3.29 13.94 6.09
C LYS A 427 -2.70 12.53 5.98
N LEU A 428 -2.54 12.00 4.76
CA LEU A 428 -1.93 10.69 4.53
C LEU A 428 -0.48 10.62 5.02
N HIS A 429 0.31 11.70 4.86
CA HIS A 429 1.69 11.76 5.34
C HIS A 429 1.77 11.65 6.88
N ALA A 430 0.92 12.40 7.58
CA ALA A 430 0.85 12.37 9.04
C ALA A 430 0.33 11.01 9.56
N GLU A 431 -0.71 10.46 8.94
CA GLU A 431 -1.24 9.14 9.27
C GLU A 431 -0.22 8.03 9.01
N PHE A 432 0.58 8.14 7.94
CA PHE A 432 1.66 7.21 7.68
C PHE A 432 2.73 7.22 8.78
N ALA A 433 3.19 8.40 9.19
CA ALA A 433 4.15 8.52 10.28
C ALA A 433 3.61 7.90 11.58
N CYS A 434 2.34 8.16 11.90
CA CYS A 434 1.63 7.55 13.03
C CYS A 434 1.60 6.02 12.91
N ASN A 435 1.17 5.49 11.76
CA ASN A 435 1.09 4.05 11.49
C ASN A 435 2.46 3.35 11.46
N ALA A 436 3.51 4.11 11.17
CA ALA A 436 4.90 3.68 11.21
C ALA A 436 5.50 3.76 12.63
N SER A 437 4.78 4.32 13.61
CA SER A 437 5.30 4.67 14.93
C SER A 437 6.56 5.57 14.88
N LEU A 438 6.61 6.50 13.92
CA LEU A 438 7.72 7.43 13.74
C LEU A 438 7.27 8.86 14.03
N ALA A 439 8.20 9.70 14.48
CA ALA A 439 7.93 11.11 14.64
C ALA A 439 7.64 11.76 13.27
N TYR A 440 6.56 12.53 13.21
CA TYR A 440 6.24 13.35 12.05
C TYR A 440 6.88 14.73 12.20
N VAL A 441 7.60 15.18 11.18
CA VAL A 441 8.15 16.53 11.10
C VAL A 441 7.53 17.22 9.89
N ASP A 442 6.87 18.33 10.13
CA ASP A 442 6.37 19.16 9.03
C ASP A 442 7.54 19.93 8.41
N GLU A 443 7.65 19.90 7.08
CA GLU A 443 8.65 20.68 6.36
C GLU A 443 8.61 22.17 6.75
N LYS A 444 7.43 22.70 7.11
CA LYS A 444 7.29 24.10 7.55
C LYS A 444 8.10 24.39 8.81
N GLU A 445 8.20 23.44 9.74
CA GLU A 445 9.00 23.59 10.95
C GLU A 445 10.49 23.70 10.63
N LEU A 446 10.94 23.06 9.54
CA LEU A 446 12.32 23.17 9.06
C LEU A 446 12.59 24.58 8.51
N ARG A 447 11.61 25.19 7.83
CA ARG A 447 11.69 26.58 7.35
C ARG A 447 11.78 27.59 8.50
N CYS A 448 11.05 27.37 9.58
CA CYS A 448 10.97 28.33 10.69
C CYS A 448 12.21 28.30 11.62
N ARG A 449 13.07 27.27 11.58
CA ARG A 449 14.25 27.17 12.46
C ARG A 449 15.42 28.10 12.07
N ARG A 450 15.31 28.85 10.98
CA ARG A 450 16.31 29.83 10.52
C ARG A 450 15.82 31.29 10.56
N GLN A 451 14.61 31.53 11.05
CA GLN A 451 14.14 32.88 11.42
C GLN A 451 14.32 33.06 12.93
#